data_AF-A0A2N7VPP8-F1
#
_entry.id   AF-A0A2N7VPP8-F1
#
_cell.length_a   1.000
_cell.length_b   1.000
_cell.length_c   1.000
_cell.angle_alpha   90.00
_cell.angle_beta   90.00
_cell.angle_gamma   90.00
#
_symmetry.space_group_name_H-M   'P 1'
#
loop_
_entity.id
_entity.type
_entity.pdbx_description
1 polymer ?
#
loop_
_entity_poly.entity_id
_entity_poly.type
_entity_poly.pdbx_seq_one_letter_code
_entity_poly.pdbx_strand_id
1 'polypeptide(L)'
;MSIPTVTWNDPSTAVAALSSLIHDNGVNDVLVEVDLDSCHIRGPKYRQARFCLDDQGNACWLDANGLPLHNAVVSWALAARFDDDRPPQI
;
A
#
# COMPACT_ATOMS: atom_id res chain seq x y z
N MET A 1 -24.47 -0.07 8.56
CA MET A 1 -23.20 -0.48 7.93
C MET A 1 -22.08 0.23 8.65
N SER A 2 -21.21 -0.48 9.36
CA SER A 2 -19.98 0.11 9.89
C SER A 2 -19.00 0.23 8.73
N ILE A 3 -18.59 1.44 8.39
CA ILE A 3 -17.53 1.68 7.42
C ILE A 3 -16.27 1.03 8.01
N PRO A 4 -15.59 0.12 7.31
CA PRO A 4 -14.36 -0.46 7.82
C PRO A 4 -13.36 0.67 8.07
N THR A 5 -12.92 0.81 9.32
CA THR A 5 -11.90 1.79 9.68
C THR A 5 -10.61 1.36 8.99
N VAL A 6 -10.05 2.23 8.15
CA VAL A 6 -8.72 2.00 7.56
C VAL A 6 -7.69 2.16 8.68
N THR A 7 -7.04 1.06 9.05
CA THR A 7 -5.90 1.09 9.97
C THR A 7 -4.65 1.48 9.18
N TRP A 8 -4.18 2.70 9.43
CA TRP A 8 -2.92 3.20 8.89
C TRP A 8 -1.75 2.73 9.75
N ASN A 9 -0.77 2.11 9.11
CA ASN A 9 0.42 1.53 9.73
C ASN A 9 1.65 2.34 9.36
N ASP A 10 2.65 2.31 10.23
CA ASP A 10 3.94 2.94 9.98
C ASP A 10 4.70 2.20 8.85
N PRO A 11 5.33 2.91 7.89
CA PRO A 11 6.06 2.32 6.77
C PRO A 11 7.13 1.31 7.20
N SER A 12 7.77 1.50 8.37
CA SER A 12 8.79 0.59 8.89
C SER A 12 8.24 -0.80 9.22
N THR A 13 6.93 -0.92 9.48
CA THR A 13 6.28 -2.21 9.78
C THR A 13 5.94 -3.02 8.53
N ALA A 14 6.03 -2.41 7.33
CA ALA A 14 5.57 -3.03 6.09
C ALA A 14 6.33 -4.30 5.74
N VAL A 15 7.66 -4.33 5.92
CA VAL A 15 8.45 -5.55 5.66
C VAL A 15 7.97 -6.71 6.53
N ALA A 16 7.77 -6.47 7.84
CA ALA A 16 7.31 -7.50 8.76
C ALA A 16 5.88 -7.98 8.44
N ALA A 17 5.00 -7.07 8.03
CA ALA A 17 3.59 -7.38 7.79
C ALA A 17 3.31 -7.96 6.39
N LEU A 18 4.07 -7.54 5.37
CA LEU A 18 3.76 -7.81 3.96
C LEU A 18 4.75 -8.75 3.29
N SER A 19 5.95 -8.99 3.85
CA SER A 19 6.97 -9.85 3.20
C SER A 19 6.47 -11.25 2.87
N SER A 20 5.63 -11.84 3.73
CA SER A 20 5.02 -13.16 3.51
C SER A 20 3.95 -13.19 2.42
N LEU A 21 3.45 -12.03 2.02
CA LEU A 21 2.41 -11.84 0.99
C LEU A 21 3.00 -11.46 -0.38
N ILE A 22 4.33 -11.29 -0.47
CA ILE A 22 4.99 -10.94 -1.72
C ILE A 22 4.93 -12.12 -2.68
N HIS A 23 4.29 -11.89 -3.83
CA HIS A 23 4.31 -12.76 -5.00
C HIS A 23 5.23 -12.17 -6.08
N ASP A 24 5.25 -12.75 -7.28
CA ASP A 24 6.16 -12.37 -8.38
C ASP A 24 6.22 -10.86 -8.70
N ASN A 25 5.13 -10.13 -8.42
CA ASN A 25 5.02 -8.69 -8.68
C ASN A 25 4.99 -7.81 -7.42
N GLY A 26 5.21 -8.37 -6.21
CA GLY A 26 4.98 -7.66 -4.95
C GLY A 26 3.55 -7.75 -4.44
N VAL A 27 3.27 -7.07 -3.32
CA VAL A 27 1.92 -6.93 -2.77
C VAL A 27 1.20 -5.78 -3.47
N ASN A 28 0.21 -6.14 -4.27
CA ASN A 28 -0.70 -5.19 -4.89
C ASN A 28 -1.83 -4.83 -3.91
N ASP A 29 -2.58 -3.78 -4.20
CA ASP A 29 -3.71 -3.32 -3.36
C ASP A 29 -3.30 -2.77 -1.98
N VAL A 30 -2.16 -2.07 -1.91
CA VAL A 30 -1.80 -1.29 -0.72
C VAL A 30 -2.17 0.17 -0.94
N LEU A 31 -2.94 0.75 -0.03
CA LEU A 31 -3.18 2.18 -0.01
C LEU A 31 -2.05 2.85 0.78
N VAL A 32 -1.43 3.87 0.22
CA VAL A 32 -0.39 4.66 0.89
C VAL A 32 -0.79 6.11 1.01
N GLU A 33 -0.40 6.71 2.12
CA GLU A 33 -0.34 8.14 2.31
C GLU A 33 1.07 8.60 1.96
N VAL A 34 1.18 9.63 1.13
CA VAL A 34 2.46 10.21 0.74
C VAL A 34 2.62 11.63 1.27
N ASP A 35 3.86 11.99 1.58
CA ASP A 35 4.29 13.34 1.88
C ASP A 35 4.22 14.20 0.61
N LEU A 36 3.40 15.24 0.64
CA LEU A 36 3.23 16.18 -0.46
C LEU A 36 4.32 17.26 -0.51
N ASP A 37 5.12 17.39 0.55
CA ASP A 37 6.29 18.28 0.57
C ASP A 37 7.48 17.64 -0.15
N SER A 38 7.43 16.33 -0.44
CA SER A 38 8.43 15.64 -1.24
C SER A 38 8.40 16.12 -2.70
N CYS A 39 9.55 16.56 -3.20
CA CYS A 39 9.72 17.00 -4.59
C CYS A 39 9.46 15.90 -5.63
N HIS A 40 9.44 14.64 -5.20
CA HIS A 40 9.20 13.47 -6.04
C HIS A 40 7.72 13.12 -6.16
N ILE A 41 6.86 13.69 -5.31
CA ILE A 41 5.43 13.36 -5.28
C ILE A 41 4.64 14.42 -6.03
N ARG A 42 3.84 13.96 -6.98
CA ARG A 42 2.82 14.76 -7.66
C ARG A 42 1.47 14.08 -7.55
N GLY A 43 0.39 14.86 -7.42
CA GLY A 43 -0.98 14.35 -7.39
C GLY A 43 -1.50 14.07 -5.97
N PRO A 44 -2.42 13.11 -5.81
CA PRO A 44 -3.22 12.96 -4.59
C PRO A 44 -2.42 12.42 -3.40
N LYS A 45 -2.75 12.90 -2.19
CA LYS A 45 -2.12 12.47 -0.93
C LYS A 45 -2.26 10.97 -0.66
N TYR A 46 -3.43 10.42 -0.96
CA TYR A 46 -3.74 9.00 -0.80
C TYR A 46 -3.78 8.35 -2.17
N ARG A 47 -3.05 7.25 -2.35
CA ARG A 47 -2.97 6.55 -3.64
C ARG A 47 -2.72 5.06 -3.45
N GLN A 48 -3.16 4.29 -4.43
CA GLN A 48 -2.82 2.88 -4.52
C GLN A 48 -1.34 2.75 -4.91
N ALA A 49 -0.66 1.83 -4.23
CA ALA A 49 0.73 1.51 -4.42
C ALA A 49 0.94 0.01 -4.35
N ARG A 50 2.15 -0.39 -4.73
CA ARG A 50 2.63 -1.75 -4.69
C ARG A 50 3.84 -1.81 -3.78
N PHE A 51 3.81 -2.75 -2.85
CA PHE A 51 4.93 -3.03 -1.96
C PHE A 51 5.79 -4.13 -2.55
N CYS A 52 7.09 -3.93 -2.61
CA CYS A 52 8.07 -4.93 -3.01
C CYS A 52 9.33 -4.82 -2.15
N LEU A 53 10.23 -5.79 -2.28
CA LEU A 53 11.55 -5.72 -1.67
C LEU A 53 12.59 -5.51 -2.78
N ASP A 54 13.62 -4.71 -2.50
CA ASP A 54 14.80 -4.63 -3.36
C ASP A 54 15.70 -5.87 -3.20
N ASP A 55 16.78 -5.93 -3.98
CA ASP A 55 17.76 -7.03 -3.94
C ASP A 55 18.47 -7.20 -2.58
N GLN A 56 18.31 -6.22 -1.68
CA GLN A 56 18.89 -6.18 -0.34
C GLN A 56 17.85 -6.47 0.75
N GLY A 57 16.58 -6.71 0.37
CA GLY A 57 15.48 -6.98 1.29
C GLY A 57 14.88 -5.72 1.93
N ASN A 58 15.17 -4.53 1.42
CA ASN A 58 14.58 -3.29 1.92
C ASN A 58 13.21 -3.03 1.30
N ALA A 59 12.34 -2.39 2.06
CA ALA A 59 11.04 -1.92 1.60
C ALA A 59 11.18 -0.99 0.39
N CYS A 60 10.48 -1.32 -0.70
CA CYS A 60 10.33 -0.46 -1.86
C CYS A 60 8.85 -0.29 -2.17
N TRP A 61 8.46 0.96 -2.43
CA TRP A 61 7.09 1.34 -2.72
C TRP A 61 7.01 1.92 -4.13
N LEU A 62 6.10 1.37 -4.92
CA LEU A 62 5.87 1.78 -6.30
C LEU A 62 4.44 2.32 -6.45
N ASP A 63 4.27 3.37 -7.25
CA ASP A 63 2.95 3.88 -7.62
C ASP A 63 2.23 2.94 -8.62
N ALA A 64 0.99 3.29 -8.99
CA ALA A 64 0.20 2.53 -9.96
C ALA A 64 0.85 2.42 -11.36
N ASN A 65 1.81 3.28 -11.70
CA ASN A 65 2.57 3.25 -12.95
C ASN A 65 3.89 2.48 -12.81
N GLY A 66 4.18 1.93 -11.63
CA GLY A 66 5.44 1.26 -11.32
C GLY A 66 6.60 2.22 -11.02
N LEU A 67 6.34 3.50 -10.80
CA LEU A 67 7.35 4.49 -10.44
C LEU A 67 7.64 4.46 -8.94
N PRO A 68 8.91 4.58 -8.52
CA PRO A 68 9.26 4.58 -7.11
C PRO A 68 8.70 5.82 -6.39
N LEU A 69 8.21 5.61 -5.16
CA LEU A 69 7.71 6.68 -4.29
C LEU A 69 8.82 7.37 -3.46
N HIS A 70 10.09 7.07 -3.72
CA HIS A 70 11.26 7.78 -3.19
C HIS A 70 11.20 8.09 -1.67
N ASN A 71 10.82 7.11 -0.85
CA ASN A 71 10.68 7.25 0.61
C ASN A 71 9.67 8.33 1.06
N ALA A 72 8.78 8.78 0.18
CA ALA A 72 7.74 9.74 0.52
C ALA A 72 6.52 9.09 1.18
N VAL A 73 6.49 7.77 1.36
CA VAL A 73 5.39 7.07 2.04
C VAL A 73 5.46 7.36 3.53
N VAL A 74 4.41 7.96 4.08
CA VAL A 74 4.30 8.30 5.51
C VAL A 74 3.43 7.30 6.29
N SER A 75 2.49 6.66 5.62
CA SER A 75 1.67 5.59 6.22
C SER A 75 1.13 4.65 5.15
N TRP A 76 0.78 3.42 5.52
CA TRP A 76 0.22 2.43 4.61
C TRP A 76 -0.93 1.65 5.24
N ALA A 77 -1.86 1.19 4.40
CA ALA A 77 -2.94 0.32 4.80
C ALA A 77 -3.17 -0.72 3.71
N LEU A 78 -3.33 -1.99 4.11
CA LEU A 78 -3.78 -3.01 3.19
C LEU A 78 -5.21 -2.66 2.77
N ALA A 79 -5.44 -2.41 1.48
CA ALA A 79 -6.80 -2.19 1.02
C ALA A 79 -7.55 -3.51 1.24
N ALA A 80 -8.54 -3.50 2.13
CA ALA A 80 -9.41 -4.65 2.29
C ALA A 80 -10.01 -4.95 0.92
N ARG A 81 -9.76 -6.15 0.38
CA ARG A 81 -10.59 -6.64 -0.71
C ARG A 81 -12.02 -6.60 -0.21
N PHE A 82 -12.85 -5.79 -0.86
CA PHE A 82 -14.28 -6.00 -0.78
C PHE A 82 -14.52 -7.34 -1.47
N ASP A 83 -14.50 -8.42 -0.69
CA ASP A 83 -15.01 -9.71 -1.13
C ASP A 83 -16.51 -9.51 -1.38
N ASP A 84 -16.83 -9.14 -2.62
CA ASP A 84 -18.19 -9.10 -3.19
C ASP A 84 -18.68 -10.53 -3.44
N ASP A 85 -18.47 -11.45 -2.48
CA ASP A 85 -18.91 -12.85 -2.55
C ASP A 85 -19.91 -13.19 -1.45
N ARG A 86 -20.69 -12.19 -0.99
CA ARG A 86 -21.83 -12.44 -0.10
C ARG A 86 -23.12 -12.40 -0.91
N PRO A 87 -23.71 -13.56 -1.28
CA PRO A 87 -25.01 -13.55 -1.93
C PRO A 87 -26.06 -12.92 -1.00
N PRO A 88 -27.04 -12.17 -1.55
CA PRO A 88 -28.07 -11.52 -0.76
C PRO A 88 -28.83 -12.57 0.06
N GLN A 89 -28.81 -12.40 1.38
CA GLN A 89 -29.66 -13.17 2.28
C GLN A 89 -31.08 -12.62 2.12
N ILE A 90 -31.93 -13.39 1.42
CA ILE A 90 -33.39 -13.27 1.38
C ILE A 90 -34.00 -13.56 2.75
#